data_AF-A0AA42ZTF3-F1
#
_entry.id   AF-A0AA42ZTF3-F1
#
_cell.length_a   1.000
_cell.length_b   1.000
_cell.length_c   1.000
_cell.angle_alpha   90.00
_cell.angle_beta   90.00
_cell.angle_gamma   90.00
#
_symmetry.space_group_name_H-M   'P 1'
#
loop_
_entity.id
_entity.type
_entity.pdbx_description
1 polymer ?
#
loop_
_entity_poly.entity_id
_entity_poly.type
_entity_poly.pdbx_seq_one_letter_code
_entity_poly.pdbx_strand_id
1 'polypeptide(L)'
;PPGLAGRITGGGSNFMIGDIRITKGLQLHCDLRDPNNFQINWPGHSFHLLDLTAANCTEHPEIIQQPPKSSPFDTFQAEGTGRLKTGGTTDFDATVDFILVDAGEPGVDDTLELVVKNGDGDVVLDLPVSFLDKGNFQTHKD
;
A
#
# COMPACT_ATOMS: atom_id res chain seq x y z
N PRO A 1 -0.21 7.92 19.66
CA PRO A 1 0.89 6.95 19.95
C PRO A 1 1.63 6.67 18.65
N PRO A 2 2.97 6.63 18.62
CA PRO A 2 3.65 6.08 17.45
C PRO A 2 3.17 4.62 17.27
N GLY A 3 2.85 4.24 16.03
CA GLY A 3 2.41 2.88 15.69
C GLY A 3 3.46 1.82 16.07
N LEU A 4 3.10 0.56 15.94
CA LEU A 4 3.99 -0.56 16.24
C LEU A 4 5.18 -0.56 15.29
N ALA A 5 6.36 -0.95 15.78
CA ALA A 5 7.58 -0.98 14.97
C ALA A 5 7.62 -2.22 14.08
N GLY A 6 7.93 -2.07 12.80
CA GLY A 6 8.00 -3.16 11.84
C GLY A 6 8.03 -2.67 10.40
N ARG A 7 7.91 -3.60 9.46
CA ARG A 7 7.78 -3.31 8.03
C ARG A 7 6.74 -4.21 7.39
N ILE A 8 6.14 -3.72 6.32
CA ILE A 8 5.28 -4.51 5.43
C ILE A 8 5.97 -4.65 4.08
N THR A 9 5.85 -5.83 3.48
CA THR A 9 6.43 -6.17 2.17
C THR A 9 5.41 -6.89 1.33
N GLY A 10 5.68 -6.97 0.03
CA GLY A 10 4.94 -7.84 -0.87
C GLY A 10 4.42 -7.07 -2.07
N GLY A 11 3.21 -7.42 -2.48
CA GLY A 11 2.61 -6.85 -3.68
C GLY A 11 1.52 -7.75 -4.21
N GLY A 12 1.05 -7.45 -5.42
CA GLY A 12 -0.05 -8.19 -5.98
C GLY A 12 -0.87 -7.39 -6.97
N SER A 13 -2.09 -7.85 -7.20
CA SER A 13 -3.05 -7.12 -8.01
C SER A 13 -4.45 -7.10 -7.42
N ASN A 14 -5.14 -5.98 -7.59
CA ASN A 14 -6.58 -5.84 -7.33
C ASN A 14 -7.27 -5.51 -8.65
N PHE A 15 -8.59 -5.66 -8.66
CA PHE A 15 -9.44 -5.24 -9.75
C PHE A 15 -10.44 -4.19 -9.26
N MET A 16 -10.57 -3.10 -10.00
CA MET A 16 -11.69 -2.16 -9.85
C MET A 16 -12.89 -2.60 -10.71
N ILE A 17 -14.02 -1.95 -10.46
CA ILE A 17 -15.19 -2.03 -11.34
C ILE A 17 -14.77 -1.73 -12.79
N GLY A 18 -15.15 -2.62 -13.72
CA GLY A 18 -14.77 -2.54 -15.14
C GLY A 18 -13.48 -3.29 -15.51
N ASP A 19 -13.06 -4.27 -14.70
CA ASP A 19 -11.90 -5.16 -14.93
C ASP A 19 -10.55 -4.43 -15.07
N ILE A 20 -10.45 -3.23 -14.51
CA ILE A 20 -9.19 -2.49 -14.46
C ILE A 20 -8.29 -3.16 -13.44
N ARG A 21 -7.25 -3.82 -13.94
CA ARG A 21 -6.21 -4.43 -13.10
C ARG A 21 -5.24 -3.38 -12.60
N ILE A 22 -5.13 -3.28 -11.27
CA ILE A 22 -4.11 -2.49 -10.58
C ILE A 22 -3.05 -3.45 -10.05
N THR A 23 -1.79 -3.24 -10.39
CA THR A 23 -0.66 -4.00 -9.82
C THR A 23 0.17 -3.15 -8.89
N LYS A 24 0.81 -3.79 -7.92
CA LYS A 24 1.63 -3.11 -6.93
C LYS A 24 2.77 -3.98 -6.40
N GLY A 25 3.81 -3.31 -5.93
CA GLY A 25 4.91 -3.90 -5.16
C GLY A 25 5.39 -2.92 -4.11
N LEU A 26 5.76 -3.41 -2.93
CA LEU A 26 6.10 -2.56 -1.80
C LEU A 26 7.11 -3.18 -0.83
N GLN A 27 7.85 -2.28 -0.17
CA GLN A 27 8.55 -2.48 1.09
C GLN A 27 8.47 -1.15 1.85
N LEU A 28 7.81 -1.14 3.01
CA LEU A 28 7.53 0.07 3.77
C LEU A 28 7.77 -0.15 5.26
N HIS A 29 8.40 0.83 5.90
CA HIS A 29 8.72 0.79 7.33
C HIS A 29 7.78 1.67 8.15
N CYS A 30 7.31 1.15 9.28
CA CYS A 30 6.40 1.85 10.19
C CYS A 30 7.02 3.09 10.84
N ASP A 31 8.36 3.12 10.96
CA ASP A 31 9.12 4.23 11.55
C ASP A 31 9.66 5.22 10.51
N LEU A 32 9.16 5.15 9.27
CA LEU A 32 9.54 6.00 8.13
C LEU A 32 11.02 5.90 7.71
N ARG A 33 11.79 4.96 8.27
CA ARG A 33 13.20 4.81 7.89
C ARG A 33 13.32 4.36 6.44
N ASP A 34 14.31 4.89 5.76
CA ASP A 34 14.62 4.44 4.41
C ASP A 34 15.26 3.03 4.40
N PRO A 35 15.04 2.26 3.33
CA PRO A 35 14.28 2.63 2.13
C PRO A 35 12.77 2.35 2.24
N ASN A 36 11.94 3.28 1.78
CA ASN A 36 10.51 3.07 1.53
C ASN A 36 10.24 3.00 0.03
N ASN A 37 9.70 1.88 -0.45
CA ASN A 37 9.36 1.68 -1.85
C ASN A 37 7.90 1.28 -1.98
N PHE A 38 7.15 2.02 -2.81
CA PHE A 38 5.82 1.62 -3.22
C PHE A 38 5.59 2.03 -4.67
N GLN A 39 5.22 1.06 -5.49
CA GLN A 39 4.92 1.25 -6.90
C GLN A 39 3.53 0.72 -7.20
N ILE A 40 2.71 1.54 -7.84
CA ILE A 40 1.37 1.18 -8.33
C ILE A 40 1.34 1.36 -9.86
N ASN A 41 0.72 0.44 -10.58
CA ASN A 41 0.52 0.52 -12.02
C ASN A 41 -0.92 0.15 -12.40
N TRP A 42 -1.48 0.87 -13.36
CA TRP A 42 -2.79 0.59 -13.96
C TRP A 42 -2.76 1.01 -15.44
N PRO A 43 -3.78 0.71 -16.26
CA PRO A 43 -3.71 0.89 -17.71
C PRO A 43 -3.29 2.31 -18.15
N GLY A 44 -2.06 2.44 -18.68
CA GLY A 44 -1.53 3.72 -19.17
C GLY A 44 -1.00 4.68 -18.09
N HIS A 45 -0.97 4.26 -16.83
CA HIS A 45 -0.66 5.11 -15.69
C HIS A 45 0.19 4.41 -14.62
N SER A 46 0.95 5.18 -13.85
CA SER A 46 1.65 4.64 -12.68
C SER A 46 1.93 5.69 -11.62
N PHE A 47 1.99 5.27 -10.36
CA PHE A 47 2.43 6.08 -9.24
C PHE A 47 3.64 5.43 -8.57
N HIS A 48 4.69 6.21 -8.35
CA HIS A 48 5.88 5.78 -7.63
C HIS A 48 6.07 6.67 -6.40
N LEU A 49 6.08 6.07 -5.22
CA LEU A 49 6.36 6.77 -3.97
C LEU A 49 7.79 7.35 -4.01
N LEU A 50 7.92 8.62 -3.66
CA LEU A 50 9.20 9.30 -3.50
C LEU A 50 9.54 9.50 -2.02
N ASP A 51 8.53 9.81 -1.19
CA ASP A 51 8.69 10.00 0.24
C ASP A 51 7.46 9.47 1.00
N LEU A 52 7.70 8.73 2.08
CA LEU A 52 6.66 8.25 2.99
C LEU A 52 6.53 9.25 4.14
N THR A 53 5.47 10.04 4.13
CA THR A 53 5.35 11.20 5.03
C THR A 53 4.66 10.85 6.35
N ALA A 54 3.86 9.78 6.37
CA ALA A 54 3.24 9.26 7.58
C ALA A 54 3.03 7.75 7.48
N ALA A 55 3.13 7.07 8.61
CA ALA A 55 2.82 5.65 8.74
C ALA A 55 2.28 5.38 10.15
N ASN A 56 1.24 4.55 10.22
CA ASN A 56 0.63 4.07 11.44
C ASN A 56 0.38 2.57 11.29
N CYS A 57 1.13 1.79 12.06
CA CYS A 57 1.01 0.34 12.09
C CYS A 57 0.26 -0.11 13.33
N THR A 58 -0.81 -0.88 13.12
CA THR A 58 -1.70 -1.34 14.18
C THR A 58 -1.99 -2.83 14.08
N GLU A 59 -2.20 -3.44 15.24
CA GLU A 59 -2.66 -4.82 15.38
C GLU A 59 -4.18 -4.83 15.59
N HIS A 60 -4.90 -5.64 14.82
CA HIS A 60 -6.31 -5.91 15.02
C HIS A 60 -6.49 -7.27 15.72
N PRO A 61 -7.15 -7.33 16.88
CA PRO A 61 -7.19 -8.53 17.72
C PRO A 61 -7.89 -9.75 17.08
N GLU A 62 -8.68 -9.53 16.03
CA GLU A 62 -9.39 -10.59 15.30
C GLU A 62 -8.62 -11.12 14.09
N ILE A 63 -7.57 -10.44 13.63
CA ILE A 63 -6.74 -10.89 12.52
C ILE A 63 -5.59 -11.72 13.08
N ILE A 64 -5.63 -13.03 12.84
CA ILE A 64 -4.58 -13.94 13.31
C ILE A 64 -3.57 -14.10 12.18
N GLN A 65 -2.51 -13.30 12.21
CA GLN A 65 -1.35 -13.46 11.34
C GLN A 65 -0.81 -14.89 11.50
N GLN A 66 -0.91 -15.69 10.43
CA GLN A 66 -0.19 -16.94 10.34
C GLN A 66 1.28 -16.62 9.90
N PRO A 67 2.20 -17.59 9.77
CA PRO A 67 3.62 -17.31 9.93
C PRO A 67 4.23 -16.33 8.90
N PRO A 68 5.07 -15.37 9.39
CA PRO A 68 5.80 -15.48 10.65
C PRO A 68 5.08 -14.87 11.87
N LYS A 69 4.90 -15.71 12.91
CA LYS A 69 4.30 -15.39 14.24
C LYS A 69 4.91 -14.21 15.00
N SER A 70 5.95 -13.58 14.45
CA SER A 70 6.71 -12.50 15.05
C SER A 70 6.29 -11.12 14.58
N SER A 71 5.39 -11.00 13.61
CA SER A 71 4.91 -9.69 13.19
C SER A 71 4.13 -9.03 14.34
N PRO A 72 4.38 -7.73 14.60
CA PRO A 72 3.69 -7.02 15.67
C PRO A 72 2.42 -6.30 15.20
N PHE A 73 2.05 -6.36 13.91
CA PHE A 73 0.91 -5.63 13.35
C PHE A 73 0.39 -6.31 12.08
N ASP A 74 -0.88 -6.09 11.74
CA ASP A 74 -1.51 -6.56 10.49
C ASP A 74 -1.86 -5.41 9.54
N THR A 75 -2.07 -4.21 10.07
CA THR A 75 -2.59 -3.07 9.33
C THR A 75 -1.54 -1.99 9.21
N PHE A 76 -1.27 -1.57 7.97
CA PHE A 76 -0.36 -0.46 7.63
C PHE A 76 -1.15 0.66 6.96
N GLN A 77 -1.41 1.74 7.70
CA GLN A 77 -2.00 2.96 7.15
C GLN A 77 -0.91 3.99 6.92
N ALA A 78 -0.89 4.63 5.75
CA ALA A 78 0.15 5.59 5.42
C ALA A 78 -0.23 6.62 4.37
N GLU A 79 0.56 7.70 4.38
CA GLU A 79 0.50 8.79 3.41
C GLU A 79 1.89 9.00 2.80
N GLY A 80 1.94 9.48 1.57
CA GLY A 80 3.20 9.83 0.95
C GLY A 80 3.07 10.72 -0.28
N THR A 81 4.21 11.25 -0.70
CA THR A 81 4.36 12.00 -1.94
C THR A 81 5.04 11.14 -2.99
N GLY A 82 4.77 11.41 -4.26
CA GLY A 82 5.31 10.59 -5.32
C GLY A 82 5.19 11.17 -6.71
N ARG A 83 5.74 10.40 -7.64
CA ARG A 83 5.69 10.69 -9.06
C ARG A 83 4.55 9.93 -9.71
N LEU A 84 3.57 10.67 -10.23
CA LEU A 84 2.46 10.17 -11.02
C LEU A 84 2.76 10.32 -12.51
N LYS A 85 2.55 9.25 -13.28
CA LYS A 85 2.63 9.25 -14.74
C LYS A 85 1.24 9.03 -15.33
N THR A 86 0.77 9.99 -16.11
CA THR A 86 -0.55 9.93 -16.76
C THR A 86 -0.47 10.47 -18.17
N GLY A 87 -0.96 9.70 -19.16
CA GLY A 87 -1.05 10.19 -20.55
C GLY A 87 0.29 10.66 -21.14
N GLY A 88 1.41 10.08 -20.71
CA GLY A 88 2.77 10.48 -21.12
C GLY A 88 3.35 11.69 -20.38
N THR A 89 2.59 12.35 -19.51
CA THR A 89 3.06 13.42 -18.64
C THR A 89 3.49 12.86 -17.29
N THR A 90 4.46 13.52 -16.66
CA THR A 90 4.93 13.19 -15.32
C THR A 90 4.63 14.36 -14.38
N ASP A 91 3.92 14.07 -13.31
CA ASP A 91 3.66 14.94 -12.18
C ASP A 91 4.49 14.44 -11.00
N PHE A 92 5.22 15.35 -10.34
CA PHE A 92 6.11 15.03 -9.22
C PHE A 92 5.55 15.48 -7.86
N ASP A 93 4.41 16.15 -7.85
CA ASP A 93 3.76 16.69 -6.65
C ASP A 93 2.52 15.86 -6.26
N ALA A 94 2.38 14.66 -6.82
CA ALA A 94 1.28 13.76 -6.55
C ALA A 94 1.35 13.17 -5.13
N THR A 95 0.20 12.80 -4.59
CA THR A 95 0.08 12.23 -3.24
C THR A 95 -0.66 10.90 -3.27
N VAL A 96 -0.41 10.07 -2.25
CA VAL A 96 -1.13 8.82 -2.02
C VAL A 96 -1.49 8.68 -0.55
N ASP A 97 -2.70 8.19 -0.29
CA ASP A 97 -3.18 7.68 1.01
C ASP A 97 -3.56 6.22 0.80
N PHE A 98 -3.16 5.33 1.70
CA PHE A 98 -3.47 3.91 1.58
C PHE A 98 -3.52 3.17 2.92
N ILE A 99 -4.30 2.09 2.93
CA ILE A 99 -4.38 1.12 4.01
C ILE A 99 -4.15 -0.27 3.43
N LEU A 100 -3.12 -0.95 3.93
CA LEU A 100 -2.80 -2.34 3.62
C LEU A 100 -3.14 -3.21 4.82
N VAL A 101 -3.76 -4.36 4.58
CA VAL A 101 -4.00 -5.36 5.63
C VAL A 101 -3.41 -6.70 5.18
N ASP A 102 -2.53 -7.25 6.02
CA ASP A 102 -2.05 -8.64 5.95
C ASP A 102 -2.96 -9.49 6.85
N ALA A 103 -3.79 -10.33 6.22
CA ALA A 103 -4.73 -11.19 6.93
C ALA A 103 -4.14 -12.58 7.24
N GLY A 104 -2.83 -12.76 7.04
CA GLY A 104 -2.12 -14.03 7.21
C GLY A 104 -2.20 -14.94 5.99
N GLU A 105 -1.48 -16.07 6.04
CA GLU A 105 -1.37 -16.98 4.90
C GLU A 105 -2.66 -17.78 4.67
N PRO A 106 -3.05 -17.99 3.40
CA PRO A 106 -2.24 -17.84 2.18
C PRO A 106 -2.26 -16.45 1.50
N GLY A 107 -2.67 -15.37 2.19
CA GLY A 107 -2.74 -14.01 1.65
C GLY A 107 -3.98 -13.73 0.80
N VAL A 108 -4.98 -14.63 0.86
CA VAL A 108 -6.24 -14.51 0.09
C VAL A 108 -7.17 -13.45 0.66
N ASP A 109 -7.04 -13.20 1.96
CA ASP A 109 -7.86 -12.22 2.69
C ASP A 109 -7.13 -10.89 2.87
N ASP A 110 -5.95 -10.72 2.26
CA ASP A 110 -5.19 -9.47 2.24
C ASP A 110 -5.95 -8.40 1.48
N THR A 111 -5.97 -7.17 2.00
CA THR A 111 -6.73 -6.07 1.40
C THR A 111 -5.90 -4.81 1.19
N LEU A 112 -6.36 -4.01 0.23
CA LEU A 112 -5.88 -2.66 -0.02
C LEU A 112 -7.06 -1.70 -0.23
N GLU A 113 -6.95 -0.54 0.39
CA GLU A 113 -7.66 0.69 0.05
C GLU A 113 -6.62 1.75 -0.31
N LEU A 114 -6.84 2.54 -1.37
CA LEU A 114 -5.96 3.67 -1.67
C LEU A 114 -6.64 4.78 -2.47
N VAL A 115 -6.12 5.99 -2.30
CA VAL A 115 -6.44 7.15 -3.12
C VAL A 115 -5.15 7.79 -3.61
N VAL A 116 -5.01 8.00 -4.93
CA VAL A 116 -3.94 8.80 -5.53
C VAL A 116 -4.52 10.11 -6.04
N LYS A 117 -3.88 11.23 -5.70
CA LYS A 117 -4.19 12.56 -6.23
C LYS A 117 -3.02 13.13 -7.02
N ASN A 118 -3.30 13.91 -8.05
CA ASN A 118 -2.28 14.72 -8.75
C ASN A 118 -1.85 15.93 -7.88
N GLY A 119 -0.87 16.69 -8.35
CA GLY A 119 -0.36 17.89 -7.67
C GLY A 119 -1.37 19.03 -7.54
N ASP A 120 -2.43 19.02 -8.35
CA ASP A 120 -3.56 19.96 -8.24
C ASP A 120 -4.58 19.53 -7.18
N GLY A 121 -4.46 18.30 -6.64
CA GLY A 121 -5.35 17.72 -5.64
C GLY A 121 -6.53 16.93 -6.21
N ASP A 122 -6.63 16.76 -7.53
CA ASP A 122 -7.65 15.94 -8.18
C ASP A 122 -7.37 14.46 -7.98
N VAL A 123 -8.42 13.69 -7.69
CA VAL A 123 -8.34 12.23 -7.55
C VAL A 123 -8.15 11.58 -8.93
N VAL A 124 -7.05 10.83 -9.07
CA VAL A 124 -6.70 10.11 -10.31
C VAL A 124 -6.92 8.61 -10.19
N LEU A 125 -6.85 8.07 -8.98
CA LEU A 125 -7.16 6.68 -8.67
C LEU A 125 -7.83 6.62 -7.31
N ASP A 126 -8.97 5.94 -7.23
CA ASP A 126 -9.71 5.66 -6.00
C ASP A 126 -10.06 4.17 -5.99
N LEU A 127 -9.31 3.40 -5.21
CA LEU A 127 -9.54 1.98 -5.01
C LEU A 127 -10.15 1.80 -3.62
N PRO A 128 -11.46 1.51 -3.51
CA PRO A 128 -12.04 1.15 -2.23
C PRO A 128 -11.43 -0.16 -1.72
N VAL A 129 -11.61 -0.43 -0.42
CA VAL A 129 -11.17 -1.68 0.23
C VAL A 129 -11.55 -2.88 -0.65
N SER A 130 -10.53 -3.63 -1.08
CA SER A 130 -10.70 -4.80 -1.92
C SER A 130 -9.60 -5.83 -1.66
N PHE A 131 -9.95 -7.10 -1.83
CA PHE A 131 -9.01 -8.22 -1.72
C PHE A 131 -7.98 -8.22 -2.84
N LEU A 132 -6.79 -8.76 -2.54
CA LEU A 132 -5.83 -9.12 -3.56
C LEU A 132 -6.38 -10.28 -4.43
N ASP A 133 -6.34 -10.14 -5.75
CA ASP A 133 -6.61 -11.24 -6.68
C ASP A 133 -5.38 -12.16 -6.86
N LYS A 134 -4.18 -11.58 -6.77
CA LYS A 134 -2.88 -12.28 -6.85
C LYS A 134 -1.89 -11.58 -5.93
N GLY A 135 -0.89 -12.34 -5.47
CA GLY A 135 0.15 -11.83 -4.58
C GLY A 135 -0.23 -12.03 -3.11
N ASN A 136 0.53 -11.39 -2.23
CA ASN A 136 0.30 -11.35 -0.80
C ASN A 136 1.02 -10.14 -0.18
N PHE A 137 0.53 -9.71 0.97
CA PHE A 137 1.24 -8.86 1.90
C PHE A 137 1.80 -9.70 3.02
N GLN A 138 2.93 -9.24 3.55
CA GLN A 138 3.64 -9.90 4.63
C GLN A 138 4.20 -8.83 5.53
N THR A 139 3.74 -8.84 6.77
CA THR A 139 4.21 -7.98 7.85
C THR A 139 5.36 -8.66 8.59
N HIS A 140 6.29 -7.85 9.07
CA HIS A 140 7.52 -8.32 9.70
C HIS A 140 7.86 -7.43 10.88
N LYS A 141 8.42 -8.06 11.90
CA LYS A 141 9.25 -7.33 12.86
C LYS A 141 10.51 -6.84 12.17
N ASP A 142 10.89 -5.61 12.52
CA ASP A 142 12.13 -4.98 12.09
C ASP A 142 13.34 -5.27 12.98
#